data_AF-A0AA88YH97-F1
#
_entry.id   AF-A0AA88YH97-F1
#
_cell.length_a   1.000
_cell.length_b   1.000
_cell.length_c   1.000
_cell.angle_alpha   90.00
_cell.angle_beta   90.00
_cell.angle_gamma   90.00
#
_symmetry.space_group_name_H-M   'P 1'
#
loop_
_entity.id
_entity.type
_entity.pdbx_description
1 polymer ?
#
loop_
_entity_poly.entity_id
_entity_poly.type
_entity_poly.pdbx_seq_one_letter_code
_entity_poly.pdbx_strand_id
1 'polypeptide(L)'
;EYEQVKVRHIKRTTVDERTAEEIIDEDLDMVAVSVMDKKYDSIYGTSCHQCRQKTNDMKTICRSGHCWGVRGQFCGPCLRNRYGEDAKVALKDDNWSCPPCRGVCNCSLCRKRKGKSCTGILIHTARDQGFNSVYDYLNRYITYSIQFMPTTY
;
A
#
# COMPACT_ATOMS: atom_id res chain seq x y z
N GLU A 1 20.24 -23.67 -33.55
CA GLU A 1 18.80 -23.38 -33.50
C GLU A 1 18.42 -23.31 -32.04
N TYR A 2 18.26 -22.10 -31.49
CA TYR A 2 18.03 -21.91 -30.04
C TYR A 2 16.54 -22.07 -29.76
N GLU A 3 16.19 -23.17 -29.13
CA GLU A 3 14.81 -23.50 -28.80
C GLU A 3 14.28 -22.53 -27.74
N GLN A 4 13.30 -21.71 -28.13
CA GLN A 4 12.61 -20.79 -27.24
C GLN A 4 11.81 -21.61 -26.22
N VAL A 5 12.39 -21.79 -25.02
CA VAL A 5 11.69 -22.36 -23.88
C VAL A 5 10.50 -21.44 -23.57
N LYS A 6 9.29 -21.87 -23.92
CA LYS A 6 8.04 -21.21 -23.54
C LYS A 6 7.91 -21.29 -22.02
N VAL A 7 8.42 -20.28 -21.32
CA VAL A 7 8.21 -20.11 -19.89
C VAL A 7 6.72 -19.87 -19.69
N ARG A 8 5.98 -20.94 -19.37
CA ARG A 8 4.58 -20.83 -18.95
C ARG A 8 4.55 -19.87 -17.77
N HIS A 9 3.83 -18.77 -17.90
CA HIS A 9 3.68 -17.78 -16.83
C HIS A 9 2.87 -18.42 -15.70
N ILE A 10 3.53 -19.18 -14.83
CA ILE A 10 2.93 -19.76 -13.64
C ILE A 10 2.54 -18.56 -12.77
N LYS A 11 1.24 -18.22 -12.77
CA LYS A 11 0.65 -17.22 -11.88
C LYS A 11 0.64 -17.76 -10.44
N ARG A 12 1.81 -17.95 -9.85
CA ARG A 12 1.92 -18.08 -8.39
C ARG A 12 1.82 -16.68 -7.82
N THR A 13 0.60 -16.28 -7.45
CA THR A 13 0.42 -15.14 -6.55
C THR A 13 0.79 -15.67 -5.16
N THR A 14 2.09 -15.68 -4.84
CA THR A 14 2.53 -16.01 -3.48
C THR A 14 2.13 -14.85 -2.58
N VAL A 15 1.11 -15.08 -1.75
CA VAL A 15 0.77 -14.20 -0.65
C VAL A 15 1.76 -14.54 0.46
N ASP A 16 2.48 -13.53 0.95
CA ASP A 16 3.32 -13.67 2.14
C ASP A 16 2.41 -13.61 3.35
N GLU A 17 2.48 -14.62 4.23
CA GLU A 17 1.60 -14.83 5.38
C GLU A 17 2.38 -14.81 6.70
N ARG A 18 3.66 -14.41 6.69
CA ARG A 18 4.49 -14.31 7.89
C ARG A 18 3.86 -13.39 8.95
N THR A 19 3.93 -13.82 10.20
CA THR A 19 3.57 -13.09 11.43
C THR A 19 4.49 -11.88 11.65
N ALA A 20 4.19 -10.98 12.60
CA ALA A 20 5.09 -9.85 12.87
C ALA A 20 6.41 -10.30 13.52
N GLU A 21 6.37 -11.37 14.31
CA GLU A 21 7.55 -11.93 14.98
C GLU A 21 8.53 -12.59 13.99
N GLU A 22 8.01 -13.18 12.90
CA GLU A 22 8.83 -13.78 11.83
C GLU A 22 9.54 -12.75 10.95
N ILE A 23 9.14 -11.47 11.00
CA ILE A 23 9.85 -10.39 10.29
C ILE A 23 11.14 -10.10 11.02
N ILE A 24 12.28 -10.24 10.35
CA ILE A 24 13.60 -9.92 10.91
C ILE A 24 14.10 -8.57 10.41
N ASP A 25 15.22 -8.09 10.93
CA ASP A 25 15.76 -6.77 10.58
C ASP A 25 16.18 -6.71 9.09
N GLU A 26 16.66 -7.82 8.54
CA GLU A 26 16.98 -7.94 7.12
C GLU A 26 15.75 -7.73 6.21
N ASP A 27 14.56 -8.19 6.64
CA ASP A 27 13.31 -7.90 5.92
C ASP A 27 12.99 -6.40 5.95
N LEU A 28 13.20 -5.77 7.12
CA LEU A 28 12.95 -4.34 7.30
C LEU A 28 13.91 -3.48 6.49
N ASP A 29 15.16 -3.90 6.33
CA ASP A 29 16.16 -3.22 5.51
C ASP A 29 15.89 -3.32 4.01
N MET A 30 15.18 -4.36 3.59
CA MET A 30 14.70 -4.52 2.22
C MET A 30 13.49 -3.63 1.89
N VAL A 31 12.90 -2.91 2.85
CA VAL A 31 11.81 -1.96 2.59
C VAL A 31 12.35 -0.73 1.87
N ALA A 32 11.86 -0.48 0.65
CA ALA A 32 12.25 0.71 -0.09
C ALA A 32 11.86 2.00 0.65
N VAL A 33 12.82 2.92 0.83
CA VAL A 33 12.58 4.22 1.48
C VAL A 33 12.07 5.25 0.47
N SER A 34 12.58 5.20 -0.76
CA SER A 34 12.26 6.08 -1.87
C SER A 34 11.88 5.28 -3.12
N VAL A 35 11.43 5.97 -4.17
CA VAL A 35 11.14 5.31 -5.46
C VAL A 35 12.41 4.85 -6.16
N MET A 36 13.55 5.50 -5.89
CA MET A 36 14.85 5.19 -6.52
C MET A 36 15.45 3.88 -6.00
N ASP A 37 15.10 3.49 -4.77
CA ASP A 37 15.62 2.26 -4.14
C ASP A 37 14.96 1.00 -4.70
N LYS A 38 13.92 1.15 -5.53
CA LYS A 38 13.13 0.03 -6.04
C LYS A 38 13.80 -0.59 -7.27
N LYS A 39 14.16 -1.87 -7.17
CA LYS A 39 14.66 -2.65 -8.31
C LYS A 39 13.54 -3.52 -8.89
N TYR A 40 13.25 -3.30 -10.18
CA TYR A 40 12.25 -4.07 -10.92
C TYR A 40 12.70 -5.51 -11.13
N ASP A 41 11.79 -6.45 -10.89
CA ASP A 41 12.01 -7.88 -11.15
C ASP A 41 10.70 -8.52 -11.60
N SER A 42 10.61 -8.84 -12.88
CA SER A 42 9.40 -9.41 -13.49
C SER A 42 9.17 -10.87 -13.12
N ILE A 43 10.20 -11.57 -12.63
CA ILE A 43 10.17 -13.00 -12.34
C ILE A 43 9.91 -13.19 -10.85
N TYR A 44 10.82 -12.71 -10.00
CA TYR A 44 10.84 -12.93 -8.56
C TYR A 44 10.27 -11.79 -7.73
N GLY A 45 10.03 -10.62 -8.33
CA GLY A 45 9.48 -9.48 -7.60
C GLY A 45 8.04 -9.70 -7.13
N THR A 46 7.62 -8.93 -6.14
CA THR A 46 6.22 -8.88 -5.69
C THR A 46 5.57 -7.57 -6.13
N SER A 47 4.26 -7.59 -6.36
CA SER A 47 3.53 -6.45 -6.93
C SER A 47 2.94 -5.56 -5.84
N CYS A 48 3.28 -4.27 -5.83
CA CYS A 48 2.62 -3.32 -4.93
C CYS A 48 1.18 -3.02 -5.38
N HIS A 49 0.21 -3.05 -4.47
CA HIS A 49 -1.19 -2.70 -4.71
C HIS A 49 -1.38 -1.33 -5.36
N GLN A 50 -0.62 -0.33 -4.90
CA GLN A 50 -0.82 1.06 -5.26
C GLN A 50 -0.18 1.43 -6.60
N CYS A 51 1.12 1.16 -6.77
CA CYS A 51 1.85 1.52 -7.99
C CYS A 51 1.90 0.38 -9.02
N ARG A 52 1.51 -0.84 -8.64
CA ARG A 52 1.49 -2.05 -9.48
C ARG A 52 2.83 -2.45 -10.09
N GLN A 53 3.93 -1.85 -9.62
CA GLN A 53 5.27 -2.27 -9.99
C GLN A 53 5.62 -3.58 -9.28
N LYS A 54 6.27 -4.48 -10.02
CA LYS A 54 6.78 -5.77 -9.55
C LYS A 54 8.27 -5.61 -9.24
N THR A 55 8.61 -5.55 -7.95
CA THR A 55 9.93 -5.13 -7.46
C THR A 55 10.37 -6.06 -6.32
N ASN A 56 11.67 -6.13 -6.07
CA ASN A 56 12.27 -7.04 -5.08
C ASN A 56 12.27 -6.50 -3.64
N ASP A 57 11.81 -5.27 -3.42
CA ASP A 57 11.68 -4.67 -2.09
C ASP A 57 10.65 -5.40 -1.23
N MET A 58 10.90 -5.41 0.08
CA MET A 58 9.95 -5.91 1.06
C MET A 58 8.70 -5.03 1.07
N LYS A 59 7.54 -5.68 1.07
CA LYS A 59 6.21 -5.04 1.06
C LYS A 59 5.45 -5.46 2.29
N THR A 60 4.50 -4.63 2.69
CA THR A 60 3.64 -4.93 3.84
C THR A 60 2.87 -6.25 3.66
N ILE A 61 2.59 -6.89 4.80
CA ILE A 61 1.74 -8.08 4.92
C ILE A 61 0.50 -7.68 5.69
N CYS A 62 -0.69 -7.99 5.17
CA CYS A 62 -1.95 -7.64 5.83
C CYS A 62 -2.43 -8.77 6.72
N ARG A 63 -2.72 -8.48 7.99
CA ARG A 63 -3.10 -9.48 9.00
C ARG A 63 -4.59 -9.43 9.38
N SER A 64 -5.41 -8.79 8.56
CA SER A 64 -6.86 -8.66 8.81
C SER A 64 -7.68 -9.97 8.75
N GLY A 65 -7.05 -11.13 8.48
CA GLY A 65 -7.72 -12.44 8.35
C GLY A 65 -8.60 -12.64 7.11
N HIS A 66 -8.99 -11.56 6.42
CA HIS A 66 -9.86 -11.61 5.24
C HIS A 66 -9.21 -10.96 4.00
N CYS A 67 -7.89 -10.74 4.02
CA CYS A 67 -7.16 -10.18 2.90
C CYS A 67 -6.78 -11.27 1.89
N TRP A 68 -6.97 -10.98 0.62
CA TRP A 68 -6.62 -11.80 -0.55
C TRP A 68 -5.70 -11.13 -1.59
N GLY A 69 -4.87 -11.96 -2.23
CA GLY A 69 -4.00 -11.55 -3.33
C GLY A 69 -3.10 -10.37 -2.97
N VAL A 70 -2.89 -9.47 -3.93
CA VAL A 70 -1.92 -8.34 -3.80
C VAL A 70 -2.45 -7.15 -2.99
N ARG A 71 -3.61 -7.25 -2.33
CA ARG A 71 -4.25 -6.08 -1.70
C ARG A 71 -3.58 -5.63 -0.41
N GLY A 72 -2.92 -6.55 0.29
CA GLY A 72 -2.11 -6.26 1.47
C GLY A 72 -0.73 -5.68 1.17
N GLN A 73 -0.25 -5.77 -0.07
CA GLN A 73 1.14 -5.50 -0.43
C GLN A 73 1.37 -4.03 -0.81
N PHE A 74 2.01 -3.25 0.06
CA PHE A 74 2.43 -1.88 -0.23
C PHE A 74 3.94 -1.76 -0.10
N CYS A 75 4.58 -1.09 -1.08
CA CYS A 75 5.96 -0.64 -0.91
C CYS A 75 5.99 0.60 -0.01
N GLY A 76 7.11 0.82 0.68
CA GLY A 76 7.30 1.92 1.63
C GLY A 76 6.84 3.29 1.12
N PRO A 77 7.27 3.75 -0.08
CA PRO A 77 6.91 5.09 -0.56
C PRO A 77 5.41 5.22 -0.85
N CYS A 78 4.75 4.14 -1.27
CA CYS A 78 3.32 4.17 -1.55
C CYS A 78 2.51 4.23 -0.26
N LEU A 79 2.87 3.44 0.76
CA LEU A 79 2.16 3.45 2.03
C LEU A 79 2.28 4.84 2.69
N ARG A 80 3.52 5.35 2.79
CA ARG A 80 3.81 6.66 3.40
C ARG A 80 3.09 7.79 2.68
N ASN A 81 3.29 7.93 1.37
CA ASN A 81 2.75 9.09 0.65
C ASN A 81 1.22 9.02 0.50
N ARG A 82 0.63 7.83 0.41
CA ARG A 82 -0.82 7.71 0.15
C ARG A 82 -1.65 7.63 1.41
N TYR A 83 -1.10 7.12 2.51
CA TYR A 83 -1.83 6.81 3.73
C TYR A 83 -1.17 7.31 5.01
N GLY A 84 0.06 7.85 4.94
CA GLY A 84 0.74 8.42 6.11
C GLY A 84 1.33 7.35 7.05
N GLU A 85 1.36 6.09 6.62
CA GLU A 85 1.82 4.96 7.42
C GLU A 85 3.24 4.51 7.04
N ASP A 86 4.01 4.08 8.02
CA ASP A 86 5.34 3.52 7.82
C ASP A 86 5.27 2.00 7.58
N ALA A 87 5.95 1.53 6.53
CA ALA A 87 5.88 0.11 6.14
C ALA A 87 6.66 -0.81 7.08
N LYS A 88 7.74 -0.35 7.71
CA LYS A 88 8.49 -1.13 8.71
C LYS A 88 7.64 -1.30 9.97
N VAL A 89 6.97 -0.23 10.41
CA VAL A 89 6.02 -0.29 11.54
C VAL A 89 4.86 -1.24 11.23
N ALA A 90 4.25 -1.12 10.04
CA ALA A 90 3.18 -2.02 9.61
C ALA A 90 3.60 -3.50 9.58
N LEU A 91 4.85 -3.79 9.19
CA LEU A 91 5.38 -5.15 9.17
C LEU A 91 5.54 -5.75 10.57
N LYS A 92 5.82 -4.92 11.59
CA LYS A 92 5.97 -5.35 12.99
C LYS A 92 4.69 -5.27 13.83
N ASP A 93 3.55 -4.92 13.23
CA ASP A 93 2.26 -4.85 13.91
C ASP A 93 1.36 -6.04 13.53
N ASP A 94 1.10 -6.94 14.47
CA ASP A 94 0.24 -8.11 14.27
C ASP A 94 -1.20 -7.78 13.91
N ASN A 95 -1.66 -6.59 14.26
CA ASN A 95 -3.03 -6.13 14.01
C ASN A 95 -3.11 -5.24 12.76
N TRP A 96 -2.00 -5.04 12.03
CA TRP A 96 -2.01 -4.15 10.89
C TRP A 96 -2.94 -4.66 9.78
N SER A 97 -3.92 -3.82 9.45
CA SER A 97 -4.89 -4.04 8.38
C SER A 97 -4.64 -3.07 7.24
N CYS A 98 -4.50 -3.59 6.02
CA CYS A 98 -4.16 -2.75 4.88
C CYS A 98 -5.28 -1.74 4.52
N PRO A 99 -4.95 -0.62 3.84
CA PRO A 99 -5.94 0.37 3.44
C PRO A 99 -7.16 -0.20 2.67
N PRO A 100 -7.00 -1.21 1.78
CA PRO A 100 -8.14 -1.87 1.15
C PRO A 100 -9.05 -2.64 2.11
N CYS A 101 -8.51 -3.27 3.15
CA CYS A 101 -9.26 -4.01 4.17
C CYS A 101 -10.00 -3.08 5.12
N ARG A 102 -9.38 -1.96 5.51
CA ARG A 102 -10.01 -0.87 6.29
C ARG A 102 -11.03 -0.05 5.49
N GLY A 103 -11.18 -0.30 4.20
CA GLY A 103 -12.08 0.48 3.35
C GLY A 103 -11.62 1.92 3.09
N VAL A 104 -10.36 2.27 3.34
CA VAL A 104 -9.81 3.63 3.16
C VAL A 104 -8.94 3.78 1.91
N CYS A 105 -8.71 2.69 1.16
CA CYS A 105 -7.88 2.72 -0.04
C CYS A 105 -8.31 3.81 -1.04
N ASN A 106 -7.34 4.63 -1.44
CA ASN A 106 -7.51 5.74 -2.38
C ASN A 106 -6.93 5.45 -3.77
N CYS A 107 -6.58 4.20 -4.08
CA CYS A 107 -6.10 3.80 -5.41
C CYS A 107 -7.19 3.97 -6.48
N SER A 108 -6.79 4.07 -7.75
CA SER A 108 -7.69 4.34 -8.87
C SER A 108 -8.82 3.31 -9.00
N LEU A 109 -8.52 2.01 -8.85
CA LEU A 109 -9.52 0.94 -8.95
C LEU A 109 -10.50 0.97 -7.79
N CYS A 110 -10.01 1.13 -6.56
CA CYS A 110 -10.86 1.18 -5.37
C CYS A 110 -11.76 2.43 -5.37
N ARG A 111 -11.27 3.58 -5.84
CA ARG A 111 -12.10 4.78 -5.98
C ARG A 111 -13.16 4.64 -7.08
N LYS A 112 -12.79 4.10 -8.25
CA LYS A 112 -13.75 3.86 -9.34
C LYS A 112 -14.89 2.92 -8.89
N ARG A 113 -14.57 1.85 -8.15
CA ARG A 113 -15.58 0.95 -7.56
C ARG A 113 -16.53 1.63 -6.57
N LYS A 114 -16.10 2.74 -5.96
CA LYS A 114 -16.91 3.58 -5.06
C LYS A 114 -17.58 4.76 -5.77
N GLY A 115 -17.57 4.81 -7.10
CA GLY A 115 -18.12 5.93 -7.88
C GLY A 115 -17.34 7.24 -7.76
N LYS A 116 -16.10 7.21 -7.25
CA LYS A 116 -15.26 8.40 -7.05
C LYS A 116 -14.21 8.52 -8.16
N SER A 117 -13.89 9.74 -8.58
CA SER A 117 -12.80 10.03 -9.51
C SER A 117 -11.44 9.54 -8.98
N CYS A 118 -10.55 9.14 -9.88
CA CYS A 118 -9.16 8.77 -9.54
C CYS A 118 -8.40 9.99 -8.98
N THR A 119 -7.45 9.76 -8.08
CA THR A 119 -6.68 10.87 -7.45
C THR A 119 -5.54 11.40 -8.30
N GLY A 120 -5.03 10.65 -9.28
CA GLY A 120 -3.74 10.94 -9.90
C GLY A 120 -2.58 10.98 -8.89
N ILE A 121 -1.54 11.76 -9.22
CA ILE A 121 -0.37 12.04 -8.37
C ILE A 121 -0.70 13.20 -7.42
N LEU A 122 -1.50 12.91 -6.40
CA LEU A 122 -2.05 13.95 -5.49
C LEU A 122 -1.12 14.37 -4.36
N ILE A 123 0.03 13.70 -4.19
CA ILE A 123 0.92 13.92 -3.03
C ILE A 123 1.57 15.31 -3.04
N HIS A 124 1.88 15.88 -4.21
CA HIS A 124 2.47 17.22 -4.29
C HIS A 124 1.49 18.27 -3.76
N THR A 125 0.27 18.27 -4.28
CA THR A 125 -0.82 19.14 -3.80
C THR A 125 -1.11 18.95 -2.32
N ALA A 126 -1.07 17.71 -1.81
CA ALA A 126 -1.27 17.44 -0.39
C ALA A 126 -0.19 18.11 0.47
N ARG A 127 1.09 17.95 0.09
CA ARG A 127 2.23 18.54 0.80
C ARG A 127 2.26 20.06 0.73
N ASP A 128 1.95 20.63 -0.44
CA ASP A 128 1.86 22.09 -0.62
C ASP A 128 0.79 22.71 0.30
N GLN A 129 -0.22 21.92 0.68
CA GLN A 129 -1.26 22.31 1.64
C GLN A 129 -0.97 21.86 3.08
N GLY A 130 0.24 21.40 3.38
CA GLY A 130 0.68 21.02 4.73
C GLY A 130 0.27 19.62 5.19
N PHE A 131 -0.21 18.75 4.29
CA PHE A 131 -0.58 17.37 4.63
C PHE A 131 0.57 16.40 4.36
N ASN A 132 0.76 15.46 5.28
CA ASN A 132 1.79 14.41 5.18
C ASN A 132 1.41 13.30 4.20
N SER A 133 0.11 13.08 3.96
CA SER A 133 -0.38 12.04 3.07
C SER A 133 -1.59 12.47 2.24
N VAL A 134 -1.82 11.75 1.14
CA VAL A 134 -3.03 11.91 0.31
C VAL A 134 -4.30 11.54 1.09
N TYR A 135 -4.22 10.58 2.02
CA TYR A 135 -5.36 10.22 2.85
C TYR A 135 -5.77 11.39 3.74
N ASP A 136 -4.84 12.01 4.45
CA ASP A 136 -5.15 13.16 5.32
C ASP A 136 -5.74 14.32 4.52
N TYR A 137 -5.13 14.62 3.37
CA TYR A 137 -5.63 15.65 2.46
C TYR A 137 -7.07 15.39 1.99
N LEU A 138 -7.41 14.15 1.65
CA LEU A 138 -8.75 13.78 1.21
C LEU A 138 -9.79 13.78 2.34
N ASN A 139 -9.36 13.58 3.59
CA ASN A 139 -10.23 13.54 4.76
C ASN A 139 -10.22 14.84 5.58
N ARG A 140 -9.58 15.90 5.07
CA ARG A 140 -9.46 17.21 5.75
C ARG A 140 -10.77 17.81 6.22
N TYR A 141 -11.92 17.46 5.63
CA TYR A 141 -13.23 17.98 6.02
C TYR A 141 -13.99 17.07 7.00
N ILE A 142 -13.54 15.83 7.20
CA ILE A 142 -14.17 14.91 8.16
C ILE A 142 -13.83 15.31 9.59
N THR A 143 -12.61 15.79 9.85
CA THR A 143 -12.20 16.25 11.19
C THR A 143 -12.92 17.53 11.63
N TYR A 144 -13.15 18.49 10.73
CA TYR A 144 -13.91 19.70 11.07
C TYR A 144 -15.41 19.46 11.25
N SER A 145 -15.99 18.44 10.62
CA SER A 145 -17.44 18.20 10.73
C SER A 145 -17.87 17.60 12.07
N ILE A 146 -16.98 16.92 12.80
CA ILE A 146 -17.30 16.34 14.13
C ILE A 146 -17.23 17.38 15.25
N GLN A 147 -16.40 18.42 15.12
CA GLN A 147 -16.33 19.51 16.10
C GLN A 147 -17.51 20.49 16.05
N PHE A 148 -18.26 20.50 14.94
CA PHE A 148 -19.40 21.41 14.72
C PHE A 148 -20.74 20.68 14.54
N MET A 149 -20.86 19.41 14.96
CA MET A 149 -22.20 18.82 15.13
C MET A 149 -22.86 19.49 16.33
N PRO A 150 -23.97 20.25 16.17
CA PRO A 150 -24.72 20.71 17.32
C PRO A 150 -25.26 19.47 18.04
N THR A 151 -24.92 19.34 19.33
CA THR A 151 -25.62 18.43 20.24
C THR A 151 -27.05 18.93 20.37
N THR A 152 -27.93 18.46 19.49
CA THR A 152 -29.37 18.62 19.69
C THR A 152 -29.77 17.69 20.83
N TYR A 153 -30.01 18.31 21.99
CA TYR A 153 -30.66 17.73 23.15
C TYR A 153 -32.14 17.45 22.85
#